data_AF-A0A2G6J2J8-F1
#
_entry.id   AF-A0A2G6J2J8-F1
#
_cell.length_a   1.000
_cell.length_b   1.000
_cell.length_c   1.000
_cell.angle_alpha   90.00
_cell.angle_beta   90.00
_cell.angle_gamma   90.00
#
_symmetry.space_group_name_H-M   'P 1'
#
loop_
_entity.id
_entity.type
_entity.pdbx_description
1 polymer ?
#
loop_
_entity_poly.entity_id
_entity_poly.type
_entity_poly.pdbx_seq_one_letter_code
_entity_poly.pdbx_strand_id
1 'polypeptide(L)'
;MVALHRAVGFIALAVAVAACDSDGDARAPLDAADSQQEVAQDGATLDDTAVATDTAAGGGDTDTGAATDTAAGGSCLVPHAPTLARIHVGATLAFTPSRAVAAIEVGAARDAGADAPDAWLEVAEWAVDAAGPLRLFAREPDEACGAVFAHTYVVADAYEPAAGEPGSTAVSRTDPAIVGWATGWVAPVAWGQNVEDSWCDPERALGPAEGTSVGVTVLGNGGALTLTFDPPIRDGDGDDFAVFENAFNDTFLELAFVEVSSDGEHFERFDSAYLGTDAVGAFESHDTKLIGALAGKYRAGFGTPFDLALLRHRPAARDGRLDLARVTHVRVVDIIGDGGTSDSFGNAIFDPHLTTGSGGFDLDAIAVLHAAE
;
A
#
# COMPACT_ATOMS: atom_id res chain seq x y z
N MET A 1 45.13 -27.82 -37.30
CA MET A 1 44.94 -28.28 -35.91
C MET A 1 44.96 -27.06 -35.02
N VAL A 2 43.79 -26.67 -34.54
CA VAL A 2 43.53 -25.43 -33.79
C VAL A 2 43.93 -25.63 -32.33
N ALA A 3 44.72 -24.70 -31.79
CA ALA A 3 45.12 -24.68 -30.39
C ALA A 3 44.12 -23.85 -29.58
N LEU A 4 43.46 -24.48 -28.62
CA LEU A 4 42.46 -23.89 -27.74
C LEU A 4 43.17 -23.27 -26.51
N HIS A 5 43.19 -21.95 -26.40
CA HIS A 5 43.59 -21.25 -25.18
C HIS A 5 42.40 -21.21 -24.21
N ARG A 6 42.61 -21.74 -22.99
CA ARG A 6 41.67 -21.59 -21.88
C ARG A 6 41.85 -20.21 -21.24
N ALA A 7 40.82 -19.38 -21.32
CA ALA A 7 40.72 -18.17 -20.51
C ALA A 7 40.14 -18.55 -19.13
N VAL A 8 40.86 -18.18 -18.07
CA VAL A 8 40.38 -18.25 -16.68
C VAL A 8 39.65 -16.93 -16.41
N GLY A 9 38.32 -16.98 -16.32
CA GLY A 9 37.51 -15.86 -15.88
C GLY A 9 37.51 -15.78 -14.36
N PHE A 10 38.05 -14.69 -13.81
CA PHE A 10 37.86 -14.32 -12.42
C PHE A 10 36.42 -13.84 -12.24
N ILE A 11 35.64 -14.55 -11.44
CA ILE A 11 34.37 -14.06 -10.89
C ILE A 11 34.74 -13.12 -9.75
N ALA A 12 34.64 -11.81 -9.99
CA ALA A 12 34.67 -10.82 -8.93
C ALA A 12 33.28 -10.78 -8.29
N LEU A 13 33.12 -11.46 -7.16
CA LEU A 13 31.97 -11.31 -6.27
C LEU A 13 32.18 -9.98 -5.51
N ALA A 14 31.58 -8.90 -6.00
CA ALA A 14 31.51 -7.65 -5.27
C ALA A 14 30.47 -7.82 -4.16
N VAL A 15 30.93 -8.06 -2.93
CA VAL A 15 30.10 -7.89 -1.74
C VAL A 15 30.04 -6.40 -1.47
N ALA A 16 28.96 -5.75 -1.88
CA ALA A 16 28.63 -4.41 -1.39
C ALA A 16 28.20 -4.57 0.07
N VAL A 17 29.03 -4.10 0.99
CA VAL A 17 28.70 -4.03 2.41
C VAL A 17 27.72 -2.88 2.57
N ALA A 18 26.53 -3.14 3.13
CA ALA A 18 25.68 -2.07 3.62
C ALA A 18 26.46 -1.34 4.73
N ALA A 19 26.85 -0.09 4.44
CA ALA A 19 27.11 0.87 5.50
C ALA A 19 25.80 1.03 6.28
N CYS A 20 25.85 1.44 7.54
CA CYS A 20 24.74 1.45 8.51
C CYS A 20 24.53 0.18 9.37
N ASP A 21 25.29 -0.90 9.16
CA ASP A 21 25.31 -2.04 10.08
C ASP A 21 26.48 -1.92 11.09
N SER A 22 26.19 -1.42 12.29
CA SER A 22 27.16 -1.49 13.40
C SER A 22 27.01 -2.75 14.25
N ASP A 23 26.06 -3.66 13.96
CA ASP A 23 25.86 -4.90 14.71
C ASP A 23 25.46 -6.06 13.77
N GLY A 24 26.49 -6.71 13.20
CA GLY A 24 26.33 -7.71 12.16
C GLY A 24 25.43 -8.90 12.50
N ASP A 25 24.48 -9.18 11.62
CA ASP A 25 24.18 -10.53 11.08
C ASP A 25 23.34 -10.40 9.80
N ALA A 26 23.99 -10.56 8.65
CA ALA A 26 23.36 -10.40 7.33
C ALA A 26 22.29 -11.48 7.10
N ARG A 27 21.02 -11.07 6.99
CA ARG A 27 19.95 -11.90 6.41
C ARG A 27 19.53 -11.32 5.07
N ALA A 28 19.72 -12.15 4.04
CA ALA A 28 19.31 -11.90 2.66
C ALA A 28 17.78 -11.70 2.56
N PRO A 29 17.30 -10.97 1.52
CA PRO A 29 15.88 -10.75 1.31
C PRO A 29 15.14 -12.06 1.07
N LEU A 30 13.93 -12.16 1.63
CA LEU A 30 13.02 -13.29 1.46
C LEU A 30 12.47 -13.31 0.03
N ASP A 31 12.96 -14.23 -0.79
CA ASP A 31 12.34 -14.58 -2.06
C ASP A 31 10.98 -15.25 -1.82
N ALA A 32 9.98 -14.74 -2.52
CA ALA A 32 8.69 -15.39 -2.69
C ALA A 32 8.83 -16.58 -3.65
N ALA A 33 8.64 -17.80 -3.17
CA ALA A 33 7.95 -18.88 -3.88
C ALA A 33 7.91 -20.21 -3.09
N ASP A 34 6.77 -20.89 -3.26
CA ASP A 34 6.56 -22.34 -3.23
C ASP A 34 6.19 -23.00 -1.88
N SER A 35 4.90 -23.32 -1.74
CA SER A 35 4.46 -24.45 -0.91
C SER A 35 3.40 -25.25 -1.65
N GLN A 36 3.88 -26.12 -2.54
CA GLN A 36 3.21 -27.37 -2.88
C GLN A 36 3.08 -28.21 -1.59
N GLN A 37 1.85 -28.50 -1.16
CA GLN A 37 1.59 -29.39 -0.02
C GLN A 37 1.46 -30.83 -0.50
N GLU A 38 2.43 -31.67 -0.14
CA GLU A 38 2.32 -33.13 -0.23
C GLU A 38 1.38 -33.68 0.85
N VAL A 39 0.62 -34.68 0.42
CA VAL A 39 -0.39 -35.46 1.13
C VAL A 39 0.26 -36.34 2.19
N ALA A 40 -0.26 -36.29 3.43
CA ALA A 40 -0.12 -37.36 4.40
C ALA A 40 -1.47 -37.66 5.06
N GLN A 41 -1.97 -38.87 4.80
CA GLN A 41 -3.07 -39.52 5.50
C GLN A 41 -2.59 -39.98 6.88
N ASP A 42 -3.37 -39.74 7.94
CA ASP A 42 -3.78 -40.82 8.84
C ASP A 42 -4.99 -40.41 9.68
N GLY A 43 -5.92 -41.35 9.86
CA GLY A 43 -7.20 -41.13 10.53
C GLY A 43 -7.19 -41.49 12.01
N ALA A 44 -8.12 -40.90 12.76
CA ALA A 44 -8.77 -41.54 13.89
C ALA A 44 -10.10 -40.82 14.22
N THR A 45 -11.18 -41.56 14.01
CA THR A 45 -12.55 -41.34 14.53
C THR A 45 -12.60 -41.33 16.06
N LEU A 46 -13.54 -40.60 16.67
CA LEU A 46 -14.39 -41.07 17.79
C LEU A 46 -15.58 -40.09 18.07
N ASP A 47 -16.77 -40.58 17.70
CA ASP A 47 -18.11 -40.59 18.36
C ASP A 47 -18.56 -39.54 19.41
N ASP A 48 -19.63 -38.81 19.01
CA ASP A 48 -20.99 -38.70 19.59
C ASP A 48 -21.22 -38.65 21.13
N THR A 49 -21.91 -37.60 21.62
CA THR A 49 -23.30 -37.68 22.12
C THR A 49 -23.80 -36.38 22.80
N ALA A 50 -25.10 -36.16 22.62
CA ALA A 50 -25.91 -34.98 22.93
C ALA A 50 -26.20 -34.69 24.42
N VAL A 51 -26.84 -33.54 24.71
CA VAL A 51 -28.22 -33.44 25.26
C VAL A 51 -28.56 -31.97 25.57
N ALA A 52 -29.75 -31.55 25.14
CA ALA A 52 -30.38 -30.27 25.41
C ALA A 52 -31.23 -30.29 26.70
N THR A 53 -31.42 -29.14 27.34
CA THR A 53 -32.65 -28.84 28.11
C THR A 53 -33.02 -27.35 28.06
N ASP A 54 -34.31 -27.17 27.85
CA ASP A 54 -35.16 -25.98 27.68
C ASP A 54 -35.54 -25.30 29.01
N THR A 55 -35.78 -23.98 29.02
CA THR A 55 -37.03 -23.29 29.49
C THR A 55 -36.88 -21.79 29.84
N ALA A 56 -37.45 -20.95 28.96
CA ALA A 56 -38.52 -19.95 29.15
C ALA A 56 -38.50 -18.81 30.23
N ALA A 57 -38.56 -17.57 29.70
CA ALA A 57 -39.64 -16.56 29.82
C ALA A 57 -39.51 -15.28 30.70
N GLY A 58 -39.79 -14.13 30.03
CA GLY A 58 -40.22 -12.82 30.56
C GLY A 58 -39.27 -11.68 30.15
N GLY A 59 -39.57 -10.69 29.30
CA GLY A 59 -40.82 -10.08 28.85
C GLY A 59 -40.82 -8.59 29.26
N GLY A 60 -40.41 -7.68 28.39
CA GLY A 60 -40.43 -6.23 28.62
C GLY A 60 -39.84 -5.43 27.45
N ASP A 61 -40.73 -4.90 26.63
CA ASP A 61 -40.54 -4.17 25.37
C ASP A 61 -40.22 -2.68 25.59
N THR A 62 -39.17 -2.17 24.96
CA THR A 62 -39.06 -0.75 24.54
C THR A 62 -38.32 -0.66 23.22
N ASP A 63 -39.12 -0.44 22.17
CA ASP A 63 -38.82 0.03 20.82
C ASP A 63 -37.80 1.17 20.76
N THR A 64 -36.61 0.86 20.22
CA THR A 64 -35.78 1.78 19.43
C THR A 64 -35.19 0.95 18.30
N GLY A 65 -35.64 1.19 17.06
CA GLY A 65 -35.19 0.50 15.85
C GLY A 65 -33.70 0.68 15.56
N ALA A 66 -32.88 -0.10 16.25
CA ALA A 66 -31.57 -0.53 15.80
C ALA A 66 -31.80 -1.70 14.84
N ALA A 67 -31.27 -1.59 13.62
CA ALA A 67 -31.15 -2.74 12.72
C ALA A 67 -30.28 -3.77 13.45
N THR A 68 -30.92 -4.80 13.98
CA THR A 68 -30.25 -5.92 14.63
C THR A 68 -29.48 -6.68 13.57
N ASP A 69 -28.17 -6.51 13.62
CA ASP A 69 -27.17 -7.40 13.07
C ASP A 69 -27.37 -8.80 13.67
N THR A 70 -28.20 -9.59 13.00
CA THR A 70 -28.25 -11.03 13.22
C THR A 70 -27.06 -11.65 12.51
N ALA A 71 -26.10 -12.10 13.32
CA ALA A 71 -25.01 -12.97 12.95
C ALA A 71 -25.43 -14.04 11.92
N ALA A 72 -25.07 -13.79 10.65
CA ALA A 72 -24.88 -14.80 9.64
C ALA A 72 -23.38 -15.14 9.63
N GLY A 73 -23.02 -16.29 10.19
CA GLY A 73 -21.66 -16.83 10.12
C GLY A 73 -21.22 -16.98 8.66
N GLY A 74 -19.98 -16.56 8.39
CA GLY A 74 -19.48 -16.25 7.05
C GLY A 74 -19.41 -17.41 6.06
N SER A 75 -19.71 -17.09 4.80
CA SER A 75 -19.43 -17.94 3.63
C SER A 75 -19.09 -17.16 2.37
N CYS A 76 -19.58 -15.92 2.25
CA CYS A 76 -19.40 -15.11 1.05
C CYS A 76 -17.93 -14.72 0.83
N LEU A 77 -17.36 -15.18 -0.26
CA LEU A 77 -16.05 -14.73 -0.70
C LEU A 77 -16.16 -13.30 -1.18
N VAL A 78 -15.19 -12.50 -0.76
CA VAL A 78 -15.07 -11.12 -1.22
C VAL A 78 -13.94 -11.09 -2.22
N PRO A 79 -14.25 -10.70 -3.47
CA PRO A 79 -13.22 -10.44 -4.47
C PRO A 79 -12.38 -9.23 -4.06
N HIS A 80 -11.08 -9.31 -4.34
CA HIS A 80 -10.13 -8.23 -4.13
C HIS A 80 -9.62 -7.72 -5.47
N ALA A 81 -9.56 -6.41 -5.63
CA ALA A 81 -8.92 -5.73 -6.76
C ALA A 81 -8.16 -4.51 -6.22
N PRO A 82 -7.21 -3.94 -6.98
CA PRO A 82 -6.52 -2.72 -6.59
C PRO A 82 -7.50 -1.57 -6.26
N THR A 83 -7.32 -0.92 -5.13
CA THR A 83 -8.17 0.19 -4.65
C THR A 83 -7.36 1.48 -4.57
N LEU A 84 -7.69 2.43 -5.44
CA LEU A 84 -7.11 3.77 -5.47
C LEU A 84 -8.23 4.79 -5.67
N ALA A 85 -8.10 6.00 -5.11
CA ALA A 85 -9.06 7.08 -5.37
C ALA A 85 -9.14 7.46 -6.86
N ARG A 86 -8.00 7.40 -7.57
CA ARG A 86 -7.88 7.68 -9.00
C ARG A 86 -7.20 6.52 -9.72
N ILE A 87 -7.72 6.16 -10.89
CA ILE A 87 -7.11 5.21 -11.82
C ILE A 87 -7.08 5.79 -13.24
N HIS A 88 -6.34 5.13 -14.13
CA HIS A 88 -6.16 5.58 -15.50
C HIS A 88 -7.09 4.89 -16.51
N VAL A 89 -7.43 5.59 -17.58
CA VAL A 89 -8.02 4.95 -18.77
C VAL A 89 -7.03 3.93 -19.33
N GLY A 90 -7.51 2.73 -19.63
CA GLY A 90 -6.69 1.59 -20.06
C GLY A 90 -6.29 0.64 -18.94
N ALA A 91 -6.51 1.01 -17.66
CA ALA A 91 -6.29 0.12 -16.53
C ALA A 91 -7.18 -1.13 -16.64
N THR A 92 -6.67 -2.28 -16.18
CA THR A 92 -7.48 -3.50 -16.02
C THR A 92 -7.47 -3.87 -14.55
N LEU A 93 -8.66 -3.90 -13.92
CA LEU A 93 -8.80 -4.39 -12.56
C LEU A 93 -9.04 -5.89 -12.58
N ALA A 94 -8.08 -6.66 -12.09
CA ALA A 94 -8.23 -8.09 -11.87
C ALA A 94 -8.80 -8.34 -10.47
N PHE A 95 -9.97 -8.98 -10.42
CA PHE A 95 -10.62 -9.43 -9.21
C PHE A 95 -10.15 -10.84 -8.88
N THR A 96 -9.49 -10.98 -7.74
CA THR A 96 -9.06 -12.27 -7.21
C THR A 96 -10.01 -12.71 -6.10
N PRO A 97 -10.52 -13.95 -6.13
CA PRO A 97 -11.36 -14.42 -5.05
C PRO A 97 -10.49 -14.66 -3.81
N SER A 98 -11.05 -14.45 -2.61
CA SER A 98 -10.37 -14.77 -1.35
C SER A 98 -10.13 -16.28 -1.13
N ARG A 99 -10.64 -17.15 -2.03
CA ARG A 99 -10.33 -18.59 -2.14
C ARG A 99 -10.29 -19.04 -3.61
N ALA A 100 -9.41 -19.99 -3.94
CA ALA A 100 -8.94 -20.32 -5.29
C ALA A 100 -9.93 -20.87 -6.33
N VAL A 101 -11.26 -20.92 -6.09
CA VAL A 101 -12.18 -21.71 -6.94
C VAL A 101 -13.54 -21.08 -7.25
N ALA A 102 -13.82 -19.86 -6.81
CA ALA A 102 -15.12 -19.24 -7.08
C ALA A 102 -15.12 -18.43 -8.38
N ALA A 103 -16.18 -18.58 -9.16
CA ALA A 103 -16.55 -17.60 -10.18
C ALA A 103 -16.84 -16.26 -9.51
N ILE A 104 -16.66 -15.16 -10.26
CA ILE A 104 -16.86 -13.80 -9.78
C ILE A 104 -17.85 -13.11 -10.72
N GLU A 105 -18.77 -12.34 -10.14
CA GLU A 105 -19.54 -11.36 -10.89
C GLU A 105 -19.02 -9.96 -10.57
N VAL A 106 -18.77 -9.19 -11.62
CA VAL A 106 -18.41 -7.77 -11.54
C VAL A 106 -19.49 -6.97 -12.21
N GLY A 107 -19.86 -5.86 -11.59
CA GLY A 107 -20.75 -4.87 -12.16
C GLY A 107 -20.18 -3.47 -12.01
N ALA A 108 -20.65 -2.55 -12.85
CA ALA A 108 -20.24 -1.16 -12.81
C ALA A 108 -21.43 -0.21 -12.83
N ALA A 109 -21.24 0.98 -12.29
CA ALA A 109 -22.11 2.12 -12.48
C ALA A 109 -21.27 3.37 -12.76
N ARG A 110 -21.78 4.28 -13.60
CA ARG A 110 -21.16 5.60 -13.84
C ARG A 110 -21.60 6.65 -12.83
N ASP A 111 -22.57 6.34 -11.98
CA ASP A 111 -22.90 7.15 -10.82
C ASP A 111 -22.04 6.73 -9.62
N ALA A 112 -21.25 7.66 -9.09
CA ALA A 112 -20.41 7.45 -7.91
C ALA A 112 -21.21 7.09 -6.65
N GLY A 113 -22.47 7.50 -6.58
CA GLY A 113 -23.40 7.24 -5.48
C GLY A 113 -24.30 6.03 -5.68
N ALA A 114 -24.11 5.24 -6.75
CA ALA A 114 -24.95 4.08 -7.00
C ALA A 114 -24.84 3.03 -5.87
N ASP A 115 -25.97 2.49 -5.45
CA ASP A 115 -26.02 1.38 -4.47
C ASP A 115 -25.91 -0.01 -5.13
N ALA A 116 -26.06 -0.08 -6.46
CA ALA A 116 -25.98 -1.30 -7.25
C ALA A 116 -25.42 -1.01 -8.66
N PRO A 117 -24.83 -2.00 -9.35
CA PRO A 117 -24.37 -1.83 -10.73
C PRO A 117 -25.52 -1.79 -11.74
N ASP A 118 -25.24 -1.28 -12.94
CA ASP A 118 -26.18 -1.28 -14.07
C ASP A 118 -26.51 -2.71 -14.53
N ALA A 119 -25.54 -3.61 -14.46
CA ALA A 119 -25.67 -5.05 -14.72
C ALA A 119 -24.55 -5.83 -14.00
N TRP A 120 -24.83 -7.09 -13.67
CA TRP A 120 -23.82 -8.05 -13.22
C TRP A 120 -23.32 -8.87 -14.41
N LEU A 121 -22.00 -9.03 -14.51
CA LEU A 121 -21.33 -9.83 -15.53
C LEU A 121 -20.46 -10.88 -14.85
N GLU A 122 -20.54 -12.15 -15.27
CA GLU A 122 -19.66 -13.22 -14.79
C GLU A 122 -18.26 -13.07 -15.43
N VAL A 123 -17.47 -12.16 -14.88
CA VAL A 123 -16.10 -11.83 -15.31
C VAL A 123 -15.23 -11.64 -14.06
N ALA A 124 -13.93 -11.93 -14.20
CA ALA A 124 -12.94 -11.68 -13.14
C ALA A 124 -12.10 -10.42 -13.40
N GLU A 125 -12.29 -9.75 -14.53
CA GLU A 125 -11.52 -8.58 -14.92
C GLU A 125 -12.44 -7.48 -15.43
N TRP A 126 -12.09 -6.23 -15.13
CA TRP A 126 -12.77 -5.06 -15.65
C TRP A 126 -11.79 -4.11 -16.35
N ALA A 127 -11.96 -3.96 -17.66
CA ALA A 127 -11.20 -3.01 -18.45
C ALA A 127 -11.82 -1.60 -18.35
N VAL A 128 -11.00 -0.61 -18.01
CA VAL A 128 -11.42 0.78 -17.85
C VAL A 128 -11.26 1.50 -19.19
N ASP A 129 -12.37 1.85 -19.83
CA ASP A 129 -12.40 2.33 -21.22
C ASP A 129 -12.68 3.83 -21.38
N ALA A 130 -13.11 4.51 -20.32
CA ALA A 130 -13.53 5.90 -20.37
C ALA A 130 -13.33 6.64 -19.05
N ALA A 131 -12.88 7.88 -19.15
CA ALA A 131 -12.73 8.81 -18.04
C ALA A 131 -14.07 9.19 -17.38
N GLY A 132 -13.99 9.66 -16.14
CA GLY A 132 -15.13 10.03 -15.30
C GLY A 132 -15.30 9.12 -14.08
N PRO A 133 -16.37 9.30 -13.30
CA PRO A 133 -16.68 8.43 -12.19
C PRO A 133 -16.92 6.99 -12.65
N LEU A 134 -16.38 6.04 -11.90
CA LEU A 134 -16.63 4.62 -12.08
C LEU A 134 -16.77 3.99 -10.70
N ARG A 135 -17.95 3.43 -10.40
CA ARG A 135 -18.14 2.60 -9.22
C ARG A 135 -18.17 1.15 -9.65
N LEU A 136 -17.29 0.33 -9.08
CA LEU A 136 -17.24 -1.11 -9.33
C LEU A 136 -17.78 -1.86 -8.12
N PHE A 137 -18.50 -2.93 -8.43
CA PHE A 137 -19.06 -3.86 -7.48
C PHE A 137 -18.56 -5.25 -7.84
N ALA A 138 -18.24 -6.07 -6.85
CA ALA A 138 -17.91 -7.47 -7.09
C ALA A 138 -18.50 -8.38 -6.02
N ARG A 139 -18.84 -9.60 -6.44
CA ARG A 139 -19.39 -10.65 -5.58
C ARG A 139 -19.07 -12.04 -6.12
N GLU A 140 -19.22 -13.04 -5.28
CA GLU A 140 -19.45 -14.40 -5.78
C GLU A 140 -20.86 -14.52 -6.39
N PRO A 141 -21.10 -15.44 -7.35
CA PRO A 141 -22.40 -15.66 -7.99
C PRO A 141 -23.40 -16.37 -7.05
N ASP A 142 -23.51 -15.88 -5.83
CA ASP A 142 -24.56 -16.18 -4.88
C ASP A 142 -25.27 -14.86 -4.55
N GLU A 143 -26.52 -14.73 -4.97
CA GLU A 143 -27.32 -13.54 -4.72
C GLU A 143 -27.54 -13.29 -3.22
N ALA A 144 -27.43 -14.33 -2.38
CA ALA A 144 -27.51 -14.19 -0.93
C ALA A 144 -26.35 -13.37 -0.34
N CYS A 145 -25.23 -13.25 -1.07
CA CYS A 145 -24.06 -12.49 -0.64
C CYS A 145 -24.16 -10.99 -0.90
N GLY A 146 -25.01 -10.55 -1.82
CA GLY A 146 -25.05 -9.14 -2.24
C GLY A 146 -23.72 -8.65 -2.83
N ALA A 147 -23.55 -7.34 -2.99
CA ALA A 147 -22.26 -6.75 -3.34
C ALA A 147 -21.37 -6.71 -2.10
N VAL A 148 -20.30 -7.50 -2.09
CA VAL A 148 -19.36 -7.60 -0.96
C VAL A 148 -18.10 -6.77 -1.17
N PHE A 149 -17.83 -6.38 -2.41
CA PHE A 149 -16.88 -5.34 -2.78
C PHE A 149 -17.64 -4.18 -3.44
N ALA A 150 -17.34 -2.95 -3.02
CA ALA A 150 -17.81 -1.74 -3.68
C ALA A 150 -16.76 -0.63 -3.54
N HIS A 151 -16.29 -0.09 -4.65
CA HIS A 151 -15.30 0.99 -4.67
C HIS A 151 -15.57 1.98 -5.79
N THR A 152 -15.42 3.26 -5.49
CA THR A 152 -15.60 4.35 -6.45
C THR A 152 -14.23 4.91 -6.82
N TYR A 153 -13.98 4.96 -8.11
CA TYR A 153 -12.77 5.51 -8.71
C TYR A 153 -13.10 6.80 -9.47
N VAL A 154 -12.15 7.73 -9.48
CA VAL A 154 -12.05 8.76 -10.51
C VAL A 154 -11.17 8.23 -11.64
N VAL A 155 -11.75 8.02 -12.82
CA VAL A 155 -10.98 7.61 -14.01
C VAL A 155 -10.50 8.85 -14.76
N ALA A 156 -9.21 8.92 -15.06
CA ALA A 156 -8.61 10.00 -15.84
C ALA A 156 -7.48 9.49 -16.76
N ASP A 157 -6.93 10.34 -17.63
CA ASP A 157 -5.79 9.95 -18.48
C ASP A 157 -4.43 10.09 -17.77
N ALA A 158 -4.42 10.73 -16.59
CA ALA A 158 -3.21 11.06 -15.82
C ALA A 158 -3.54 11.21 -14.33
N TYR A 159 -2.52 11.12 -13.49
CA TYR A 159 -2.59 11.38 -12.05
C TYR A 159 -2.42 12.87 -11.72
N GLU A 160 -2.51 13.20 -10.43
CA GLU A 160 -2.45 14.56 -9.92
C GLU A 160 -1.13 15.25 -10.31
N PRO A 161 -1.15 16.54 -10.69
CA PRO A 161 0.05 17.27 -11.05
C PRO A 161 0.85 17.70 -9.82
N ALA A 162 2.05 18.23 -10.08
CA ALA A 162 2.98 18.79 -9.12
C ALA A 162 2.36 19.80 -8.12
N ALA A 163 3.02 19.97 -6.98
CA ALA A 163 2.55 20.82 -5.89
C ALA A 163 2.33 22.28 -6.34
N GLY A 164 1.14 22.81 -6.06
CA GLY A 164 0.74 24.17 -6.42
C GLY A 164 0.14 24.32 -7.82
N GLU A 165 0.12 23.25 -8.64
CA GLU A 165 -0.62 23.23 -9.89
C GLU A 165 -2.11 22.93 -9.67
N PRO A 166 -3.02 23.44 -10.53
CA PRO A 166 -4.44 23.14 -10.42
C PRO A 166 -4.73 21.63 -10.47
N GLY A 167 -5.42 21.13 -9.44
CA GLY A 167 -5.76 19.70 -9.31
C GLY A 167 -4.73 18.85 -8.58
N SER A 168 -3.64 19.44 -8.08
CA SER A 168 -2.69 18.76 -7.18
C SER A 168 -3.36 18.39 -5.85
N THR A 169 -2.97 17.26 -5.28
CA THR A 169 -3.36 16.82 -3.92
C THR A 169 -2.23 17.00 -2.90
N ALA A 170 -1.14 17.66 -3.29
CA ALA A 170 0.02 17.84 -2.43
C ALA A 170 -0.34 18.56 -1.11
N VAL A 171 -0.02 17.94 0.03
CA VAL A 171 -0.26 18.52 1.36
C VAL A 171 0.93 19.38 1.76
N SER A 172 0.73 20.67 1.97
CA SER A 172 1.81 21.54 2.46
C SER A 172 2.21 21.15 3.88
N ARG A 173 3.50 21.19 4.22
CA ARG A 173 3.97 20.95 5.61
C ARG A 173 3.41 21.94 6.64
N THR A 174 2.85 23.06 6.18
CA THR A 174 2.16 24.06 7.00
C THR A 174 0.64 24.02 6.86
N ASP A 175 0.10 22.94 6.29
CA ASP A 175 -1.35 22.77 6.17
C ASP A 175 -1.99 22.73 7.57
N PRO A 176 -2.99 23.57 7.86
CA PRO A 176 -3.64 23.62 9.17
C PRO A 176 -4.41 22.34 9.53
N ALA A 177 -4.66 21.44 8.56
CA ALA A 177 -5.24 20.12 8.83
C ALA A 177 -4.25 19.17 9.51
N ILE A 178 -2.95 19.47 9.50
CA ILE A 178 -1.95 18.66 10.20
C ILE A 178 -2.13 18.82 11.72
N VAL A 179 -2.46 17.71 12.38
CA VAL A 179 -2.69 17.64 13.83
C VAL A 179 -1.58 16.94 14.60
N GLY A 180 -0.66 16.27 13.90
CA GLY A 180 0.43 15.52 14.52
C GLY A 180 1.48 15.08 13.51
N TRP A 181 2.50 14.39 14.02
CA TRP A 181 3.63 13.86 13.26
C TRP A 181 4.06 12.54 13.88
N ALA A 182 4.87 11.76 13.17
CA ALA A 182 5.52 10.59 13.74
C ALA A 182 6.29 10.94 15.03
N THR A 183 6.16 10.08 16.05
CA THR A 183 6.72 10.28 17.39
C THR A 183 7.82 9.30 17.75
N GLY A 184 8.01 8.25 16.96
CA GLY A 184 9.08 7.27 17.15
C GLY A 184 9.27 6.37 15.92
N TRP A 185 10.09 5.34 16.06
CA TRP A 185 10.35 4.35 15.01
C TRP A 185 10.58 2.96 15.61
N VAL A 186 10.51 1.94 14.75
CA VAL A 186 10.85 0.56 15.12
C VAL A 186 12.31 0.27 14.75
N ALA A 187 13.07 -0.28 15.71
CA ALA A 187 14.44 -0.74 15.50
C ALA A 187 14.51 -2.28 15.42
N PRO A 188 15.48 -2.85 14.68
CA PRO A 188 16.44 -2.16 13.80
C PRO A 188 15.77 -1.63 12.51
N VAL A 189 16.35 -0.59 11.93
CA VAL A 189 15.94 -0.06 10.61
C VAL A 189 16.50 -0.97 9.52
N ALA A 190 15.74 -1.21 8.45
CA ALA A 190 16.18 -2.00 7.31
C ALA A 190 16.84 -1.10 6.27
N TRP A 191 18.13 -0.81 6.43
CA TRP A 191 18.86 0.03 5.47
C TRP A 191 19.10 -0.72 4.15
N GLY A 192 18.92 0.00 3.05
CA GLY A 192 19.23 -0.46 1.70
C GLY A 192 20.70 -0.27 1.33
N GLN A 193 21.01 -0.43 0.05
CA GLN A 193 22.37 -0.25 -0.48
C GLN A 193 22.66 1.21 -0.83
N ASN A 194 23.94 1.55 -0.99
CA ASN A 194 24.40 2.84 -1.50
C ASN A 194 23.96 4.07 -0.66
N VAL A 195 23.77 3.88 0.64
CA VAL A 195 23.54 4.95 1.62
C VAL A 195 24.76 5.10 2.54
N GLU A 196 25.18 6.34 2.81
CA GLU A 196 26.26 6.65 3.76
C GLU A 196 25.74 6.75 5.19
N ASP A 197 26.56 6.34 6.18
CA ASP A 197 26.20 6.36 7.61
C ASP A 197 25.64 7.71 8.11
N SER A 198 26.06 8.84 7.53
CA SER A 198 25.59 10.17 7.93
C SER A 198 24.11 10.44 7.62
N TRP A 199 23.51 9.61 6.76
CA TRP A 199 22.10 9.66 6.38
C TRP A 199 21.23 8.65 7.13
N CYS A 200 21.84 7.70 7.83
CA CYS A 200 21.16 6.62 8.55
C CYS A 200 20.76 7.05 9.97
N ASP A 201 19.91 8.06 10.05
CA ASP A 201 19.45 8.67 11.31
C ASP A 201 17.92 8.79 11.31
N PRO A 202 17.19 7.79 11.83
CA PRO A 202 15.73 7.76 11.79
C PRO A 202 15.09 8.86 12.64
N GLU A 203 15.82 9.49 13.57
CA GLU A 203 15.31 10.63 14.35
C GLU A 203 14.95 11.82 13.47
N ARG A 204 15.60 11.95 12.30
CA ARG A 204 15.34 13.03 11.33
C ARG A 204 13.95 12.94 10.69
N ALA A 205 13.34 11.75 10.68
CA ALA A 205 11.99 11.57 10.14
C ALA A 205 10.88 11.80 11.19
N LEU A 206 11.23 12.21 12.41
CA LEU A 206 10.28 12.49 13.48
C LEU A 206 9.92 13.96 13.55
N GLY A 207 8.69 14.24 13.98
CA GLY A 207 8.21 15.61 14.09
C GLY A 207 7.94 16.28 12.74
N PRO A 208 7.87 17.63 12.73
CA PRO A 208 7.50 18.38 11.53
C PRO A 208 8.53 18.29 10.41
N ALA A 209 8.03 18.02 9.20
CA ALA A 209 8.80 18.12 7.96
C ALA A 209 9.54 19.47 7.90
N GLU A 210 10.84 19.41 7.63
CA GLU A 210 11.64 20.62 7.47
C GLU A 210 11.33 21.31 6.13
N GLY A 211 11.07 20.50 5.10
CA GLY A 211 11.01 20.96 3.71
C GLY A 211 12.38 21.39 3.19
N THR A 212 13.44 20.71 3.62
CA THR A 212 14.82 20.92 3.17
C THR A 212 15.41 19.60 2.67
N SER A 213 16.50 19.67 1.90
CA SER A 213 17.13 18.49 1.29
C SER A 213 18.22 17.83 2.15
N VAL A 214 18.31 18.15 3.44
CA VAL A 214 19.44 17.70 4.29
C VAL A 214 19.03 17.18 5.66
N GLY A 215 17.88 17.59 6.19
CA GLY A 215 17.34 17.15 7.48
C GLY A 215 16.53 15.86 7.39
N VAL A 216 16.94 14.90 6.55
CA VAL A 216 16.17 13.69 6.23
C VAL A 216 16.91 12.41 6.64
N THR A 217 16.15 11.32 6.75
CA THR A 217 16.71 9.97 6.81
C THR A 217 16.62 9.33 5.43
N VAL A 218 17.73 8.78 4.95
CA VAL A 218 17.78 8.17 3.60
C VAL A 218 17.74 6.66 3.75
N LEU A 219 16.82 6.00 3.05
CA LEU A 219 16.57 4.57 3.26
C LEU A 219 17.65 3.68 2.65
N GLY A 220 18.37 4.13 1.63
CA GLY A 220 19.18 3.25 0.79
C GLY A 220 18.33 2.51 -0.25
N ASN A 221 18.96 2.07 -1.34
CA ASN A 221 18.30 1.32 -2.40
C ASN A 221 17.74 0.00 -1.84
N GLY A 222 16.42 -0.16 -1.86
CA GLY A 222 15.67 -1.28 -1.30
C GLY A 222 15.47 -1.23 0.22
N GLY A 223 15.74 -0.11 0.87
CA GLY A 223 15.57 0.07 2.32
C GLY A 223 14.13 0.28 2.76
N ALA A 224 13.90 0.23 4.07
CA ALA A 224 12.60 0.49 4.69
C ALA A 224 12.73 1.03 6.12
N LEU A 225 11.84 1.94 6.48
CA LEU A 225 11.70 2.49 7.83
C LEU A 225 10.25 2.46 8.28
N THR A 226 10.02 2.01 9.51
CA THR A 226 8.70 2.01 10.16
C THR A 226 8.67 3.07 11.25
N LEU A 227 7.82 4.09 11.07
CA LEU A 227 7.55 5.12 12.06
C LEU A 227 6.32 4.80 12.89
N THR A 228 6.30 5.27 14.14
CA THR A 228 5.23 5.06 15.11
C THR A 228 4.55 6.36 15.51
N PHE A 229 3.26 6.26 15.86
CA PHE A 229 2.38 7.40 16.10
C PHE A 229 1.66 7.28 17.46
N ASP A 230 1.82 8.30 18.29
CA ASP A 230 1.08 8.49 19.54
C ASP A 230 0.60 9.97 19.63
N PRO A 231 -0.71 10.26 19.47
CA PRO A 231 -1.81 9.31 19.28
C PRO A 231 -1.77 8.58 17.91
N PRO A 232 -2.43 7.41 17.79
CA PRO A 232 -2.56 6.68 16.52
C PRO A 232 -3.26 7.51 15.44
N ILE A 233 -3.03 7.15 14.17
CA ILE A 233 -3.78 7.66 13.02
C ILE A 233 -5.12 6.91 12.94
N ARG A 234 -6.20 7.60 12.59
CA ARG A 234 -7.51 6.98 12.34
C ARG A 234 -8.00 7.30 10.94
N ASP A 235 -8.81 6.41 10.40
CA ASP A 235 -9.63 6.65 9.20
C ASP A 235 -10.62 7.79 9.49
N GLY A 236 -10.57 8.82 8.66
CA GLY A 236 -11.40 10.02 8.71
C GLY A 236 -11.98 10.36 7.34
N ASP A 237 -12.52 11.57 7.20
CA ASP A 237 -13.05 12.01 5.92
C ASP A 237 -11.88 12.40 4.99
N GLY A 238 -11.56 11.54 4.02
CA GLY A 238 -10.52 11.79 3.03
C GLY A 238 -9.13 11.34 3.51
N ASP A 239 -8.09 12.08 3.13
CA ASP A 239 -6.72 11.70 3.47
C ASP A 239 -6.44 11.81 4.97
N ASP A 240 -5.74 10.83 5.54
CA ASP A 240 -5.52 10.69 6.99
C ASP A 240 -4.09 10.99 7.42
N PHE A 241 -3.14 10.85 6.51
CA PHE A 241 -1.75 11.18 6.72
C PHE A 241 -1.06 11.53 5.41
N ALA A 242 0.12 12.14 5.49
CA ALA A 242 0.92 12.47 4.31
C ALA A 242 2.40 12.18 4.54
N VAL A 243 3.07 11.58 3.54
CA VAL A 243 4.50 11.24 3.58
C VAL A 243 5.30 12.30 2.83
N PHE A 244 6.29 12.87 3.51
CA PHE A 244 7.13 13.96 3.01
C PHE A 244 8.51 13.44 2.62
N GLU A 245 8.95 13.87 1.44
CA GLU A 245 10.23 13.56 0.84
C GLU A 245 10.98 14.89 0.59
N ASN A 246 12.25 14.85 0.20
CA ASN A 246 13.15 15.99 0.15
C ASN A 246 13.40 16.58 -1.25
N ALA A 247 12.65 16.14 -2.27
CA ALA A 247 12.84 16.45 -3.67
C ALA A 247 13.16 17.93 -3.94
N PHE A 248 14.28 18.17 -4.63
CA PHE A 248 14.77 19.53 -4.90
C PHE A 248 13.82 20.38 -5.77
N ASN A 249 12.99 19.72 -6.57
CA ASN A 249 12.07 20.36 -7.52
C ASN A 249 10.93 19.39 -7.89
N ASP A 250 9.97 19.84 -8.69
CA ASP A 250 8.78 19.07 -9.08
C ASP A 250 9.04 17.88 -10.01
N THR A 251 10.29 17.64 -10.39
CA THR A 251 10.67 16.61 -11.36
C THR A 251 11.77 15.68 -10.88
N PHE A 252 12.45 15.95 -9.76
CA PHE A 252 13.37 15.00 -9.16
C PHE A 252 12.59 14.26 -8.08
N LEU A 253 12.07 13.07 -8.40
CA LEU A 253 11.06 12.38 -7.58
C LEU A 253 11.58 10.99 -7.24
N GLU A 254 11.92 10.75 -5.97
CA GLU A 254 12.36 9.44 -5.47
C GLU A 254 11.18 8.76 -4.80
N LEU A 255 10.86 7.52 -5.19
CA LEU A 255 9.55 6.94 -4.92
C LEU A 255 9.59 5.87 -3.84
N ALA A 256 8.51 5.76 -3.07
CA ALA A 256 8.37 4.69 -2.09
C ALA A 256 6.94 4.16 -2.01
N PHE A 257 6.83 2.88 -1.66
CA PHE A 257 5.59 2.30 -1.19
C PHE A 257 5.31 2.71 0.25
N VAL A 258 4.02 2.71 0.59
CA VAL A 258 3.53 2.99 1.94
C VAL A 258 2.70 1.81 2.42
N GLU A 259 2.98 1.36 3.63
CA GLU A 259 2.28 0.29 4.32
C GLU A 259 1.87 0.76 5.72
N VAL A 260 0.77 0.23 6.25
CA VAL A 260 0.27 0.60 7.59
C VAL A 260 -0.06 -0.62 8.42
N SER A 261 0.05 -0.46 9.73
CA SER A 261 -0.27 -1.50 10.70
C SER A 261 -0.80 -0.92 12.03
N SER A 262 -1.65 -1.68 12.71
CA SER A 262 -2.15 -1.37 14.05
C SER A 262 -1.37 -2.07 15.17
N ASP A 263 -0.61 -3.12 14.83
CA ASP A 263 0.13 -3.97 15.78
C ASP A 263 1.64 -4.04 15.54
N GLY A 264 2.13 -3.55 14.40
CA GLY A 264 3.54 -3.60 14.01
C GLY A 264 3.98 -4.95 13.43
N GLU A 265 3.05 -5.87 13.20
CA GLU A 265 3.30 -7.21 12.63
C GLU A 265 2.56 -7.39 11.30
N HIS A 266 1.29 -7.01 11.24
CA HIS A 266 0.44 -7.14 10.06
C HIS A 266 0.38 -5.82 9.29
N PHE A 267 1.11 -5.75 8.19
CA PHE A 267 1.15 -4.58 7.31
C PHE A 267 0.28 -4.80 6.08
N GLU A 268 -0.50 -3.77 5.73
CA GLU A 268 -1.18 -3.69 4.44
C GLU A 268 -0.61 -2.51 3.64
N ARG A 269 -0.25 -2.78 2.39
CA ARG A 269 0.29 -1.80 1.45
C ARG A 269 -0.83 -1.08 0.71
N PHE A 270 -0.67 0.22 0.48
CA PHE A 270 -1.51 0.96 -0.46
C PHE A 270 -1.28 0.48 -1.90
N ASP A 271 -2.35 0.38 -2.69
CA ASP A 271 -2.19 0.15 -4.11
C ASP A 271 -1.56 1.35 -4.80
N SER A 272 -0.73 1.09 -5.80
CA SER A 272 -0.04 2.12 -6.57
C SER A 272 -0.30 1.96 -8.05
N ALA A 273 -0.03 3.02 -8.80
CA ALA A 273 -0.12 3.01 -10.24
C ALA A 273 0.95 3.86 -10.90
N TYR A 274 1.45 3.43 -12.04
CA TYR A 274 2.56 4.04 -12.73
C TYR A 274 2.41 3.95 -14.25
N LEU A 275 2.65 5.07 -14.94
CA LEU A 275 2.49 5.19 -16.41
C LEU A 275 3.79 5.53 -17.14
N GLY A 276 4.90 5.67 -16.42
CA GLY A 276 6.20 5.86 -17.04
C GLY A 276 6.67 4.59 -17.75
N THR A 277 7.34 4.75 -18.89
CA THR A 277 7.84 3.62 -19.70
C THR A 277 9.35 3.62 -19.86
N ASP A 278 9.98 4.77 -19.64
CA ASP A 278 11.41 4.97 -19.81
C ASP A 278 12.10 4.92 -18.45
N ALA A 279 13.31 4.33 -18.42
CA ALA A 279 14.17 4.40 -17.25
C ALA A 279 14.54 5.86 -16.95
N VAL A 280 14.62 6.19 -15.67
CA VAL A 280 14.96 7.54 -15.19
C VAL A 280 16.39 7.50 -14.65
N GLY A 281 17.30 8.25 -15.27
CA GLY A 281 18.66 8.36 -14.76
C GLY A 281 18.73 9.03 -13.38
N ALA A 282 19.81 8.80 -12.64
CA ALA A 282 20.00 9.24 -11.26
C ALA A 282 19.81 10.74 -10.95
N PHE A 283 19.74 11.61 -11.97
CA PHE A 283 19.47 13.06 -11.83
C PHE A 283 18.50 13.58 -12.89
N GLU A 284 17.76 12.67 -13.55
CA GLU A 284 16.86 13.03 -14.63
C GLU A 284 15.48 13.44 -14.10
N SER A 285 14.78 14.21 -14.92
CA SER A 285 13.43 14.68 -14.61
C SER A 285 12.39 13.58 -14.82
N HIS A 286 11.41 13.58 -13.95
CA HIS A 286 10.25 12.72 -13.94
C HIS A 286 8.94 13.53 -13.84
N ASP A 287 7.80 12.92 -14.14
CA ASP A 287 6.51 13.62 -14.20
C ASP A 287 5.51 13.04 -13.18
N THR A 288 5.12 13.87 -12.22
CA THR A 288 4.06 13.61 -11.22
C THR A 288 2.78 13.02 -11.79
N LYS A 289 2.41 13.37 -13.04
CA LYS A 289 1.19 12.90 -13.70
C LYS A 289 1.23 11.42 -14.09
N LEU A 290 2.40 10.80 -14.04
CA LEU A 290 2.59 9.38 -14.31
C LEU A 290 2.50 8.53 -13.04
N ILE A 291 2.40 9.15 -11.86
CA ILE A 291 2.56 8.49 -10.56
C ILE A 291 1.26 8.60 -9.75
N GLY A 292 0.68 7.46 -9.37
CA GLY A 292 -0.49 7.35 -8.52
C GLY A 292 -0.18 6.63 -7.21
N ALA A 293 -0.54 7.26 -6.08
CA ALA A 293 -0.48 6.67 -4.73
C ALA A 293 0.91 6.10 -4.33
N LEU A 294 1.99 6.78 -4.72
CA LEU A 294 3.36 6.54 -4.23
C LEU A 294 3.87 7.77 -3.47
N ALA A 295 4.60 7.54 -2.38
CA ALA A 295 5.28 8.61 -1.67
C ALA A 295 6.40 9.22 -2.54
N GLY A 296 6.81 10.46 -2.25
CA GLY A 296 7.87 11.17 -2.99
C GLY A 296 7.47 11.77 -4.33
N LYS A 297 6.16 11.84 -4.59
CA LYS A 297 5.60 12.48 -5.79
C LYS A 297 5.77 13.99 -5.79
N TYR A 298 6.03 14.64 -4.65
CA TYR A 298 6.00 16.10 -4.53
C TYR A 298 7.30 16.65 -3.96
N ARG A 299 7.73 17.82 -4.46
CA ARG A 299 8.93 18.54 -4.00
C ARG A 299 8.92 18.80 -2.48
N ALA A 300 10.11 19.00 -1.93
CA ALA A 300 10.34 19.30 -0.52
C ALA A 300 9.34 20.30 0.07
N GLY A 301 8.81 19.94 1.25
CA GLY A 301 7.81 20.70 1.98
C GLY A 301 6.36 20.45 1.55
N PHE A 302 6.15 19.49 0.64
CA PHE A 302 4.85 18.96 0.29
C PHE A 302 4.85 17.42 0.40
N GLY A 303 3.83 16.87 1.05
CA GLY A 303 3.69 15.43 1.25
C GLY A 303 2.67 14.81 0.29
N THR A 304 2.88 13.54 -0.07
CA THR A 304 1.86 12.74 -0.75
C THR A 304 0.84 12.27 0.28
N PRO A 305 -0.46 12.59 0.12
CA PRO A 305 -1.48 12.15 1.06
C PRO A 305 -1.94 10.70 0.82
N PHE A 306 -2.44 10.07 1.89
CA PHE A 306 -2.96 8.70 1.90
C PHE A 306 -4.25 8.61 2.75
N ASP A 307 -5.28 7.97 2.19
CA ASP A 307 -6.62 7.76 2.78
C ASP A 307 -6.77 6.28 3.23
N LEU A 308 -6.87 6.04 4.53
CA LEU A 308 -6.96 4.70 5.11
C LEU A 308 -8.23 3.94 4.67
N ALA A 309 -9.31 4.64 4.28
CA ALA A 309 -10.52 4.01 3.77
C ALA A 309 -10.27 3.22 2.48
N LEU A 310 -9.18 3.50 1.75
CA LEU A 310 -8.75 2.69 0.60
C LEU A 310 -8.38 1.27 1.01
N LEU A 311 -7.96 1.04 2.25
CA LEU A 311 -7.54 -0.27 2.75
C LEU A 311 -8.71 -1.10 3.31
N ARG A 312 -9.93 -0.57 3.39
CA ARG A 312 -11.09 -1.28 3.97
C ARG A 312 -11.39 -2.64 3.35
N HIS A 313 -11.00 -2.83 2.09
CA HIS A 313 -11.20 -4.07 1.34
C HIS A 313 -10.03 -5.05 1.46
N ARG A 314 -8.95 -4.68 2.16
CA ARG A 314 -7.79 -5.53 2.39
C ARG A 314 -8.12 -6.69 3.35
N PRO A 315 -7.49 -7.86 3.17
CA PRO A 315 -7.73 -9.00 4.05
C PRO A 315 -7.56 -8.68 5.54
N ALA A 316 -6.46 -8.02 5.94
CA ALA A 316 -6.22 -7.70 7.35
C ALA A 316 -7.25 -6.70 7.92
N ALA A 317 -7.73 -5.74 7.11
CA ALA A 317 -8.76 -4.81 7.56
C ALA A 317 -10.10 -5.54 7.80
N ARG A 318 -10.43 -6.49 6.94
CA ARG A 318 -11.70 -7.22 7.00
C ARG A 318 -11.73 -8.31 8.07
N ASP A 319 -10.59 -8.91 8.38
CA ASP A 319 -10.47 -9.92 9.45
C ASP A 319 -10.09 -9.31 10.81
N GLY A 320 -9.90 -7.99 10.88
CA GLY A 320 -9.66 -7.24 12.10
C GLY A 320 -8.20 -7.22 12.58
N ARG A 321 -7.25 -7.73 11.78
CA ARG A 321 -5.80 -7.61 12.06
C ARG A 321 -5.24 -6.22 11.77
N LEU A 322 -5.92 -5.43 10.92
CA LEU A 322 -5.68 -4.01 10.72
C LEU A 322 -6.89 -3.22 11.22
N ASP A 323 -6.72 -2.49 12.32
CA ASP A 323 -7.71 -1.56 12.86
C ASP A 323 -7.46 -0.17 12.27
N LEU A 324 -8.24 0.19 11.24
CA LEU A 324 -8.14 1.48 10.56
C LEU A 324 -8.50 2.67 11.47
N ALA A 325 -9.19 2.45 12.60
CA ALA A 325 -9.44 3.51 13.58
C ALA A 325 -8.23 3.75 14.51
N ARG A 326 -7.20 2.88 14.45
CA ARG A 326 -6.03 2.90 15.35
C ARG A 326 -4.76 2.40 14.66
N VAL A 327 -4.39 3.02 13.54
CA VAL A 327 -3.11 2.77 12.86
C VAL A 327 -1.97 3.37 13.69
N THR A 328 -1.07 2.52 14.17
CA THR A 328 0.03 2.91 15.06
C THR A 328 1.37 2.94 14.34
N HIS A 329 1.47 2.31 13.17
CA HIS A 329 2.69 2.18 12.38
C HIS A 329 2.43 2.56 10.92
N VAL A 330 3.36 3.35 10.36
CA VAL A 330 3.47 3.56 8.92
C VAL A 330 4.87 3.14 8.50
N ARG A 331 4.97 2.24 7.52
CA ARG A 331 6.23 1.80 6.93
C ARG A 331 6.37 2.39 5.54
N VAL A 332 7.51 3.02 5.30
CA VAL A 332 7.93 3.52 4.00
C VAL A 332 8.98 2.54 3.45
N VAL A 333 8.78 2.07 2.24
CA VAL A 333 9.64 1.08 1.57
C VAL A 333 10.13 1.68 0.26
N ASP A 334 11.44 1.83 0.14
CA ASP A 334 12.11 2.34 -1.06
C ASP A 334 11.74 1.53 -2.31
N ILE A 335 11.62 2.23 -3.45
CA ILE A 335 11.55 1.62 -4.77
C ILE A 335 12.90 1.83 -5.44
N ILE A 336 13.58 0.75 -5.84
CA ILE A 336 14.92 0.83 -6.44
C ILE A 336 14.94 1.57 -7.80
N GLY A 337 13.80 1.59 -8.50
CA GLY A 337 13.62 2.34 -9.75
C GLY A 337 14.18 1.73 -11.02
N ASP A 338 14.71 0.50 -10.96
CA ASP A 338 15.35 -0.17 -12.12
C ASP A 338 14.35 -0.88 -13.05
N GLY A 339 13.04 -0.76 -12.80
CA GLY A 339 11.98 -1.49 -13.49
C GLY A 339 11.76 -2.92 -13.01
N GLY A 340 12.49 -3.39 -11.99
CA GLY A 340 12.30 -4.72 -11.39
C GLY A 340 11.10 -4.82 -10.45
N THR A 341 10.56 -3.68 -10.02
CA THR A 341 9.37 -3.56 -9.16
C THR A 341 8.17 -3.12 -10.00
N SER A 342 6.98 -3.68 -9.74
CA SER A 342 5.76 -3.31 -10.46
C SER A 342 4.72 -2.63 -9.56
N ASP A 343 3.86 -1.81 -10.16
CA ASP A 343 2.67 -1.24 -9.54
C ASP A 343 1.54 -2.28 -9.39
N SER A 344 0.39 -1.88 -8.84
CA SER A 344 -0.77 -2.77 -8.66
C SER A 344 -1.46 -3.20 -9.96
N PHE A 345 -1.06 -2.64 -11.11
CA PHE A 345 -1.56 -2.96 -12.44
C PHE A 345 -0.53 -3.73 -13.29
N GLY A 346 0.63 -4.06 -12.72
CA GLY A 346 1.71 -4.81 -13.39
C GLY A 346 2.65 -3.96 -14.25
N ASN A 347 2.59 -2.63 -14.16
CA ASN A 347 3.53 -1.74 -14.84
C ASN A 347 4.84 -1.66 -14.06
N ALA A 348 5.97 -1.80 -14.75
CA ALA A 348 7.30 -1.61 -14.15
C ALA A 348 7.48 -0.15 -13.69
N ILE A 349 7.90 0.03 -12.44
CA ILE A 349 8.14 1.34 -11.85
C ILE A 349 9.59 1.75 -12.09
N PHE A 350 9.77 2.94 -12.64
CA PHE A 350 11.07 3.59 -12.77
C PHE A 350 11.11 4.83 -11.89
N ASP A 351 12.22 5.03 -11.23
CA ASP A 351 12.56 6.25 -10.50
C ASP A 351 14.06 6.52 -10.68
N PRO A 352 14.63 7.62 -10.15
CA PRO A 352 16.04 7.94 -10.31
C PRO A 352 16.99 6.79 -9.94
N HIS A 353 17.57 6.15 -10.96
CA HIS A 353 18.45 4.99 -10.79
C HIS A 353 19.71 5.10 -11.69
N LEU A 354 20.90 4.68 -11.27
CA LEU A 354 21.35 4.23 -9.95
C LEU A 354 21.81 5.41 -9.10
N THR A 355 21.21 5.61 -7.92
CA THR A 355 21.62 6.61 -6.93
C THR A 355 22.68 6.07 -5.96
N THR A 356 23.56 6.96 -5.47
CA THR A 356 24.66 6.61 -4.54
C THR A 356 24.94 7.72 -3.55
N GLY A 357 25.30 7.36 -2.32
CA GLY A 357 25.59 8.30 -1.23
C GLY A 357 24.34 8.55 -0.39
N SER A 358 23.34 9.15 -1.04
CA SER A 358 21.94 9.22 -0.59
C SER A 358 21.09 8.36 -1.55
N GLY A 359 21.33 7.05 -1.56
CA GLY A 359 20.58 6.14 -2.43
C GLY A 359 19.14 5.93 -1.95
N GLY A 360 18.20 5.87 -2.88
CA GLY A 360 16.79 5.59 -2.61
C GLY A 360 16.03 6.75 -2.00
N PHE A 361 14.97 6.44 -1.25
CA PHE A 361 14.02 7.41 -0.73
C PHE A 361 14.55 8.23 0.45
N ASP A 362 14.40 9.56 0.35
CA ASP A 362 14.83 10.55 1.33
C ASP A 362 13.64 11.02 2.21
N LEU A 363 13.35 10.30 3.30
CA LEU A 363 12.19 10.57 4.17
C LEU A 363 12.43 11.78 5.09
N ASP A 364 11.63 12.84 4.90
CA ASP A 364 11.60 14.06 5.73
C ASP A 364 10.68 13.88 6.94
N ALA A 365 9.42 13.46 6.72
CA ALA A 365 8.48 13.20 7.83
C ALA A 365 7.22 12.45 7.39
N ILE A 366 6.38 12.09 8.35
CA ILE A 366 4.98 11.70 8.11
C ILE A 366 4.06 12.55 9.00
N ALA A 367 3.18 13.33 8.36
CA ALA A 367 2.17 14.15 9.04
C ALA A 367 0.89 13.35 9.28
N VAL A 368 0.23 13.61 10.40
CA VAL A 368 -1.11 13.09 10.74
C VAL A 368 -2.15 14.17 10.44
N LEU A 369 -3.16 13.83 9.66
CA LEU A 369 -4.33 14.67 9.35
C LEU A 369 -5.54 14.28 10.22
N HIS A 370 -5.69 12.99 10.50
CA HIS A 370 -6.72 12.48 11.41
C HIS A 370 -6.11 11.60 12.50
N ALA A 371 -6.10 12.12 13.74
CA ALA A 371 -5.64 11.37 14.92
C ALA A 371 -6.83 10.71 15.65
N ALA A 372 -6.59 9.53 16.22
CA ALA A 372 -7.47 8.87 17.17
C ALA A 372 -7.54 9.67 18.49
N GLU A 373 -8.72 9.74 19.09
CA GLU A 373 -8.94 10.40 20.39
C GLU A 373 -8.40 9.60 21.57
#